data_AF-A0A8T6CH03-F1
#
_entry.id   AF-A0A8T6CH03-F1
#
_cell.length_a   1.000
_cell.length_b   1.000
_cell.length_c   1.000
_cell.angle_alpha   90.00
_cell.angle_beta   90.00
_cell.angle_gamma   90.00
#
_symmetry.space_group_name_H-M   'P 1'
#
loop_
_entity.id
_entity.type
_entity.pdbx_description
1 polymer ?
#
loop_
_entity_poly.entity_id
_entity_poly.type
_entity_poly.pdbx_seq_one_letter_code
_entity_poly.pdbx_strand_id
1 'polypeptide(L)'
;MVRSVSGGVARRLRQLGAKRAAVIAHGAGIGGLDAGDSAQATAEGTLLGLYEFKRYRSSSNGSDDGKSLDDLVIVERDEHRVQTLAAGAAKGTLLAECAILARDLVNEPANVVNPARMAEVATDVANDAGLPITVLGREDMMERGMGAILAVTQG
;
A
#
# COMPACT_ATOMS: atom_id res chain seq x y z
N MET A 1 15.49 -5.19 6.56
CA MET A 1 15.37 -5.26 8.04
C MET A 1 14.52 -4.14 8.61
N VAL A 2 14.82 -2.86 8.35
CA VAL A 2 14.02 -1.71 8.87
C VAL A 2 12.53 -1.86 8.54
N ARG A 3 12.20 -2.08 7.25
CA ARG A 3 10.81 -2.27 6.80
C ARG A 3 10.03 -3.35 7.57
N SER A 4 10.60 -4.54 7.73
CA SER A 4 9.93 -5.65 8.44
C SER A 4 9.77 -5.36 9.93
N VAL A 5 10.77 -4.72 10.55
CA VAL A 5 10.73 -4.34 11.97
C VAL A 5 9.69 -3.24 12.20
N SER A 6 9.65 -2.20 11.36
CA SER A 6 8.66 -1.12 11.46
C SER A 6 7.23 -1.66 11.39
N GLY A 7 6.97 -2.65 10.53
CA GLY A 7 5.65 -3.31 10.50
C GLY A 7 5.33 -4.12 11.76
N GLY A 8 6.33 -4.79 12.35
CA GLY A 8 6.17 -5.47 13.64
C GLY A 8 5.88 -4.50 14.79
N VAL A 9 6.63 -3.40 14.84
CA VAL A 9 6.45 -2.32 15.83
C VAL A 9 5.07 -1.67 15.67
N ALA A 10 4.67 -1.34 14.45
CA ALA A 10 3.37 -0.72 14.18
C ALA A 10 2.20 -1.60 14.67
N ARG A 11 2.24 -2.91 14.37
CA ARG A 11 1.24 -3.86 14.90
C ARG A 11 1.24 -3.88 16.42
N ARG A 12 2.42 -3.87 17.05
CA ARG A 12 2.52 -3.88 18.51
C ARG A 12 1.98 -2.58 19.13
N LEU A 13 2.29 -1.43 18.56
CA LEU A 13 1.75 -0.13 18.97
C LEU A 13 0.23 -0.09 18.89
N ARG A 14 -0.33 -0.57 17.78
CA ARG A 14 -1.78 -0.72 17.62
C ARG A 14 -2.37 -1.62 18.70
N GLN A 15 -1.79 -2.79 18.97
CA GLN A 15 -2.28 -3.70 20.02
C GLN A 15 -2.31 -3.05 21.41
N LEU A 16 -1.34 -2.17 21.70
CA LEU A 16 -1.25 -1.39 22.93
C LEU A 16 -2.26 -0.22 22.99
N GLY A 17 -2.97 0.07 21.90
CA GLY A 17 -3.92 1.18 21.82
C GLY A 17 -3.26 2.55 21.60
N ALA A 18 -1.98 2.58 21.22
CA ALA A 18 -1.29 3.82 20.90
C ALA A 18 -1.81 4.39 19.57
N LYS A 19 -2.48 5.54 19.64
CA LYS A 19 -3.00 6.25 18.46
C LYS A 19 -1.90 7.03 17.72
N ARG A 20 -0.87 7.46 18.44
CA ARG A 20 0.23 8.29 17.90
C ARG A 20 1.55 7.78 18.45
N ALA A 21 2.57 7.70 17.61
CA ALA A 21 3.91 7.31 18.00
C ALA A 21 4.97 8.16 17.29
N ALA A 22 6.15 8.27 17.91
CA ALA A 22 7.31 8.92 17.33
C ALA A 22 8.50 7.96 17.33
N VAL A 23 9.25 7.95 16.23
CA VAL A 23 10.46 7.12 16.06
C VAL A 23 11.57 7.98 15.48
N ILE A 24 12.81 7.52 15.59
CA ILE A 24 13.93 8.11 14.85
C ILE A 24 14.09 7.42 13.48
N ALA A 25 14.91 7.97 12.60
CA ALA A 25 15.27 7.35 11.34
C ALA A 25 16.17 6.11 11.56
N HIS A 26 15.55 4.97 11.85
CA HIS A 26 16.26 3.73 12.17
C HIS A 26 17.14 3.23 11.01
N GLY A 27 18.40 2.93 11.31
CA GLY A 27 19.36 2.44 10.32
C GLY A 27 20.04 3.55 9.50
N ALA A 28 19.57 4.79 9.56
CA ALA A 28 20.29 5.91 8.97
C ALA A 28 21.59 6.19 9.76
N GLY A 29 22.69 6.47 9.05
CA GLY A 29 24.00 6.69 9.67
C GLY A 29 24.72 5.38 10.00
N ILE A 30 24.77 4.97 11.28
CA ILE A 30 25.54 3.79 11.73
C ILE A 30 25.08 2.49 11.05
N GLY A 31 23.79 2.40 10.70
CA GLY A 31 23.23 1.25 9.98
C GLY A 31 23.49 1.26 8.47
N GLY A 32 24.19 2.27 7.94
CA GLY A 32 24.59 2.37 6.54
C GLY A 32 23.47 2.71 5.55
N LEU A 33 22.25 2.98 6.02
CA LEU A 33 21.18 3.44 5.15
C LEU A 33 21.28 4.95 4.92
N ASP A 34 20.93 5.36 3.70
CA ASP A 34 20.57 6.74 3.44
C ASP A 34 19.37 7.15 4.32
N ALA A 35 19.29 8.43 4.67
CA ALA A 35 18.19 8.96 5.46
C ALA A 35 16.85 8.73 4.75
N GLY A 36 16.78 9.02 3.45
CA GLY A 36 15.57 8.83 2.64
C GLY A 36 15.16 7.35 2.58
N ASP A 37 16.11 6.45 2.37
CA ASP A 37 15.85 5.00 2.33
C ASP A 37 15.35 4.47 3.68
N SER A 38 15.90 4.97 4.80
CA SER A 38 15.43 4.64 6.15
C SER A 38 13.98 5.10 6.37
N ALA A 39 13.64 6.33 5.97
CA ALA A 39 12.29 6.86 6.08
C ALA A 39 11.31 6.11 5.17
N GLN A 40 11.70 5.83 3.92
CA GLN A 40 10.92 5.04 2.97
C GLN A 40 10.59 3.66 3.55
N ALA A 41 11.61 2.94 4.02
CA ALA A 41 11.44 1.63 4.63
C ALA A 41 10.54 1.68 5.88
N THR A 42 10.64 2.74 6.68
CA THR A 42 9.82 2.93 7.87
C THR A 42 8.35 3.16 7.53
N ALA A 43 8.06 4.06 6.57
CA ALA A 43 6.71 4.33 6.10
C ALA A 43 6.06 3.08 5.49
N GLU A 44 6.75 2.43 4.54
CA GLU A 44 6.25 1.20 3.89
C GLU A 44 5.98 0.09 4.91
N GLY A 45 6.95 -0.12 5.81
CA GLY A 45 6.87 -1.17 6.81
C GLY A 45 5.68 -0.97 7.74
N THR A 46 5.47 0.26 8.19
CA THR A 46 4.37 0.65 9.07
C THR A 46 3.02 0.41 8.40
N LEU A 47 2.79 1.00 7.22
CA LEU A 47 1.51 0.92 6.51
C LEU A 47 1.17 -0.52 6.10
N LEU A 48 2.13 -1.22 5.47
CA LEU A 48 1.92 -2.62 5.07
C LEU A 48 1.81 -3.57 6.26
N GLY A 49 2.40 -3.18 7.40
CA GLY A 49 2.32 -3.93 8.65
C GLY A 49 0.97 -3.79 9.34
N LEU A 50 0.32 -2.63 9.20
CA LEU A 50 -0.99 -2.31 9.74
C LEU A 50 -2.16 -2.75 8.84
N TYR A 51 -1.89 -2.97 7.55
CA TYR A 51 -2.90 -3.42 6.59
C TYR A 51 -3.66 -4.65 7.07
N GLU A 52 -4.98 -4.53 7.08
CA GLU A 52 -5.92 -5.62 7.28
C GLU A 52 -7.11 -5.47 6.34
N PHE A 53 -7.44 -6.53 5.61
CA PHE A 53 -8.66 -6.56 4.81
C PHE A 53 -9.87 -6.80 5.72
N LYS A 54 -10.55 -5.71 6.10
CA LYS A 54 -11.67 -5.72 7.06
C LYS A 54 -13.06 -5.64 6.41
N ARG A 55 -13.16 -5.47 5.08
CA ARG A 55 -14.41 -5.16 4.36
C ARG A 55 -15.61 -6.08 4.67
N TYR A 56 -15.35 -7.37 4.89
CA TYR A 56 -16.38 -8.38 5.17
C TYR A 56 -16.38 -8.91 6.61
N ARG A 57 -15.57 -8.33 7.51
CA ARG A 57 -15.58 -8.72 8.92
C ARG A 57 -16.71 -8.01 9.65
N SER A 58 -17.63 -8.78 10.23
CA SER A 58 -18.66 -8.22 11.11
C SER A 58 -18.04 -7.74 12.43
N SER A 59 -18.38 -6.52 12.83
CA SER A 59 -18.05 -5.96 14.15
C SER A 59 -18.73 -6.70 15.30
N SER A 60 -19.77 -7.50 15.03
CA SER A 60 -20.51 -8.28 16.04
C SER A 60 -19.75 -9.48 16.62
N ASN A 61 -18.67 -9.93 15.97
CA ASN A 61 -17.89 -11.10 16.40
C ASN A 61 -16.72 -10.75 17.35
N GLY A 62 -16.69 -9.52 17.90
CA GLY A 62 -15.66 -9.09 18.85
C GLY A 62 -14.26 -8.93 18.27
N SER A 63 -14.12 -8.97 16.94
CA SER A 63 -12.82 -8.96 16.26
C SER A 63 -12.27 -7.56 15.94
N ASP A 64 -13.06 -6.50 16.09
CA ASP A 64 -12.60 -5.12 15.90
C ASP A 64 -12.49 -4.44 17.26
N ASP A 65 -11.27 -4.38 17.80
CA ASP A 65 -10.97 -3.78 19.10
C ASP A 65 -10.92 -2.24 19.07
N GLY A 66 -11.27 -1.63 17.93
CA GLY A 66 -11.24 -0.18 17.70
C GLY A 66 -9.83 0.42 17.73
N LYS A 67 -8.79 -0.42 17.82
CA LYS A 67 -7.42 0.05 17.93
C LYS A 67 -6.86 0.33 16.55
N SER A 68 -6.27 1.51 16.46
CA SER A 68 -5.56 2.00 15.28
C SER A 68 -4.32 2.75 15.74
N LEU A 69 -3.31 2.74 14.88
CA LEU A 69 -2.21 3.69 14.95
C LEU A 69 -2.50 4.69 13.84
N ASP A 70 -2.84 5.91 14.22
CA ASP A 70 -3.29 6.97 13.31
C ASP A 70 -2.10 7.76 12.79
N ASP A 71 -1.14 8.09 13.68
CA ASP A 71 0.07 8.83 13.33
C ASP A 71 1.34 8.07 13.74
N LEU A 72 2.32 8.06 12.84
CA LEU A 72 3.71 7.72 13.14
C LEU A 72 4.64 8.81 12.60
N VAL A 73 5.35 9.49 13.50
CA VAL A 73 6.22 10.62 13.19
C VAL A 73 7.68 10.17 13.22
N ILE A 74 8.43 10.47 12.16
CA ILE A 74 9.90 10.33 12.17
C ILE A 74 10.49 11.64 12.68
N VAL A 75 11.20 11.57 13.81
CA VAL A 75 11.85 12.71 14.46
C VAL A 75 13.30 12.77 14.02
N GLU A 76 13.72 13.95 13.61
CA GLU A 76 15.10 14.26 13.23
C GLU A 76 15.51 15.60 13.86
N ARG A 77 16.73 15.66 14.37
CA ARG A 77 17.30 16.86 14.98
C ARG A 77 18.03 17.71 13.96
N ASP A 78 18.67 17.07 12.98
CA ASP A 78 19.37 17.77 11.92
C ASP A 78 18.39 18.28 10.85
N GLU A 79 18.13 19.59 10.87
CA GLU A 79 17.22 20.25 9.93
C GLU A 79 17.57 19.98 8.46
N HIS A 80 18.86 19.79 8.15
CA HIS A 80 19.30 19.49 6.78
C HIS A 80 18.84 18.12 6.28
N ARG A 81 18.50 17.19 7.19
CA ARG A 81 18.05 15.83 6.85
C ARG A 81 16.53 15.71 6.80
N VAL A 82 15.79 16.70 7.31
CA VAL A 82 14.32 16.68 7.38
C VAL A 82 13.71 16.55 5.99
N GLN A 83 14.20 17.31 5.01
CA GLN A 83 13.65 17.24 3.64
C GLN A 83 13.88 15.87 3.00
N THR A 84 15.07 15.28 3.17
CA THR A 84 15.40 13.95 2.65
C THR A 84 14.52 12.87 3.29
N LEU A 85 14.32 12.95 4.60
CA LEU A 85 13.43 12.03 5.33
C LEU A 85 11.98 12.20 4.88
N ALA A 86 11.51 13.43 4.71
CA ALA A 86 10.15 13.71 4.26
C ALA A 86 9.91 13.15 2.85
N ALA A 87 10.85 13.34 1.92
CA ALA A 87 10.78 12.76 0.58
C ALA A 87 10.77 11.22 0.61
N GLY A 88 11.63 10.62 1.45
CA GLY A 88 11.66 9.17 1.66
C GLY A 88 10.34 8.63 2.22
N ALA A 89 9.80 9.26 3.26
CA ALA A 89 8.53 8.89 3.86
C ALA A 89 7.35 9.03 2.89
N ALA A 90 7.30 10.11 2.10
CA ALA A 90 6.28 10.31 1.07
C ALA A 90 6.34 9.22 0.00
N LYS A 91 7.54 8.90 -0.50
CA LYS A 91 7.73 7.80 -1.45
C LYS A 91 7.31 6.45 -0.87
N GLY A 92 7.68 6.17 0.38
CA GLY A 92 7.34 4.91 1.04
C GLY A 92 5.84 4.78 1.31
N THR A 93 5.17 5.91 1.59
CA THR A 93 3.72 5.98 1.72
C THR A 93 3.04 5.62 0.41
N LEU A 94 3.42 6.29 -0.69
CA LEU A 94 2.88 6.03 -2.02
C LEU A 94 3.06 4.55 -2.43
N LEU A 95 4.25 3.99 -2.23
CA LEU A 95 4.53 2.58 -2.55
C LEU A 95 3.67 1.62 -1.73
N ALA A 96 3.45 1.93 -0.44
CA ALA A 96 2.57 1.13 0.40
C ALA A 96 1.11 1.22 -0.04
N GLU A 97 0.63 2.41 -0.39
CA GLU A 97 -0.74 2.63 -0.90
C GLU A 97 -0.97 1.85 -2.19
N CYS A 98 -0.04 1.90 -3.15
CA CYS A 98 -0.10 1.08 -4.37
C CYS A 98 -0.20 -0.42 -4.05
N ALA A 99 0.64 -0.90 -3.11
CA ALA A 99 0.62 -2.30 -2.72
C ALA A 99 -0.64 -2.68 -1.94
N ILE A 100 -1.21 -1.77 -1.15
CA ILE A 100 -2.48 -1.95 -0.44
C ILE A 100 -3.63 -2.03 -1.44
N LEU A 101 -3.71 -1.11 -2.41
CA LEU A 101 -4.70 -1.17 -3.49
C LEU A 101 -4.67 -2.51 -4.21
N ALA A 102 -3.47 -2.99 -4.58
CA ALA A 102 -3.32 -4.30 -5.22
C ALA A 102 -3.81 -5.44 -4.30
N ARG A 103 -3.52 -5.39 -3.00
CA ARG A 103 -3.99 -6.38 -2.03
C ARG A 103 -5.50 -6.33 -1.83
N ASP A 104 -6.10 -5.14 -1.84
CA ASP A 104 -7.55 -4.98 -1.76
C ASP A 104 -8.19 -5.67 -2.96
N LEU A 105 -7.77 -5.34 -4.18
CA LEU A 105 -8.29 -5.94 -5.42
C LEU A 105 -8.16 -7.47 -5.45
N VAL A 106 -7.04 -8.02 -4.99
CA VAL A 106 -6.81 -9.47 -4.94
C VAL A 106 -7.66 -10.15 -3.86
N ASN A 107 -7.93 -9.47 -2.75
CA ASN A 107 -8.71 -10.03 -1.63
C ASN A 107 -10.23 -9.91 -1.84
N GLU A 108 -10.69 -9.09 -2.79
CA GLU A 108 -12.09 -9.04 -3.18
C GLU A 108 -12.52 -10.35 -3.85
N PRO A 109 -13.75 -10.84 -3.58
CA PRO A 109 -14.26 -12.01 -4.26
C PRO A 109 -14.57 -11.71 -5.73
N ALA A 110 -14.52 -12.76 -6.57
CA ALA A 110 -14.67 -12.63 -8.03
C ALA A 110 -16.03 -12.05 -8.48
N ASN A 111 -17.07 -12.09 -7.64
CA ASN A 111 -18.34 -11.44 -7.92
C ASN A 111 -18.32 -9.92 -7.73
N VAL A 112 -17.29 -9.39 -7.05
CA VAL A 112 -17.09 -7.95 -6.79
C VAL A 112 -16.01 -7.39 -7.71
N VAL A 113 -14.84 -8.03 -7.76
CA VAL A 113 -13.78 -7.66 -8.72
C VAL A 113 -13.80 -8.64 -9.89
N ASN A 114 -14.53 -8.25 -10.92
CA ASN A 114 -14.58 -8.93 -12.21
C ASN A 114 -13.74 -8.15 -13.26
N PRO A 115 -13.57 -8.65 -14.49
CA PRO A 115 -12.75 -7.97 -15.50
C PRO A 115 -13.17 -6.53 -15.81
N ALA A 116 -14.47 -6.23 -15.83
CA ALA A 116 -14.97 -4.88 -16.05
C ALA A 116 -14.58 -3.95 -14.89
N ARG A 117 -14.77 -4.41 -13.64
CA ARG A 117 -14.38 -3.65 -12.46
C ARG A 117 -12.86 -3.44 -12.36
N MET A 118 -12.07 -4.44 -12.79
CA MET A 118 -10.61 -4.30 -12.86
C MET A 118 -10.19 -3.23 -13.87
N ALA A 119 -10.87 -3.17 -15.03
CA ALA A 119 -10.63 -2.12 -16.02
C ALA A 119 -10.99 -0.74 -15.48
N GLU A 120 -12.13 -0.59 -14.80
CA GLU A 120 -12.52 0.67 -14.14
C GLU A 120 -11.45 1.14 -13.15
N VAL A 121 -10.99 0.28 -12.24
CA VAL A 121 -9.97 0.65 -11.26
C VAL A 121 -8.64 1.00 -11.94
N ALA A 122 -8.25 0.28 -12.99
CA ALA A 122 -7.05 0.62 -13.77
C ALA A 122 -7.18 2.00 -14.44
N THR A 123 -8.37 2.35 -14.94
CA THR A 123 -8.66 3.67 -15.51
C THR A 123 -8.57 4.77 -14.46
N ASP A 124 -9.14 4.56 -13.27
CA ASP A 124 -9.06 5.53 -12.17
C ASP A 124 -7.60 5.79 -11.79
N VAL A 125 -6.81 4.73 -11.59
CA VAL A 125 -5.37 4.84 -11.28
C VAL A 125 -4.60 5.58 -12.37
N ALA A 126 -4.90 5.30 -13.65
CA ALA A 126 -4.23 5.97 -14.76
C ALA A 126 -4.58 7.47 -14.80
N ASN A 127 -5.86 7.83 -14.62
CA ASN A 127 -6.31 9.22 -14.61
C ASN A 127 -5.67 10.01 -13.46
N ASP A 128 -5.67 9.44 -12.25
CA ASP A 128 -5.08 10.07 -11.07
C ASP A 128 -3.56 10.30 -11.25
N ALA A 129 -2.88 9.40 -11.95
CA ALA A 129 -1.46 9.50 -12.26
C ALA A 129 -1.15 10.30 -13.55
N GLY A 130 -2.16 10.75 -14.30
CA GLY A 130 -1.98 11.41 -15.60
C GLY A 130 -1.37 10.52 -16.68
N LEU A 131 -1.59 9.20 -16.59
CA LEU A 131 -1.07 8.20 -17.51
C LEU A 131 -2.08 7.90 -18.63
N PRO A 132 -1.63 7.67 -19.87
CA PRO A 132 -2.50 7.16 -20.92
C PRO A 132 -2.93 5.73 -20.61
N ILE A 133 -4.19 5.39 -20.89
CA ILE A 133 -4.72 4.04 -20.74
C ILE A 133 -5.55 3.63 -21.96
N THR A 134 -5.41 2.37 -22.34
CA THR A 134 -6.24 1.72 -23.37
C THR A 134 -6.84 0.46 -22.79
N VAL A 135 -8.17 0.39 -22.75
CA VAL A 135 -8.92 -0.82 -22.39
C VAL A 135 -9.37 -1.49 -23.68
N LEU A 136 -8.94 -2.73 -23.90
CA LEU A 136 -9.30 -3.49 -25.10
C LEU A 136 -10.56 -4.31 -24.84
N GLY A 137 -11.58 -4.12 -25.69
CA GLY A 137 -12.77 -4.95 -25.71
C GLY A 137 -12.57 -6.25 -26.50
N ARG A 138 -13.62 -7.06 -26.57
CA ARG A 138 -13.60 -8.33 -27.31
C ARG A 138 -13.30 -8.12 -28.79
N GLU A 139 -13.90 -7.12 -29.42
CA GLU A 139 -13.71 -6.78 -30.83
C GLU A 139 -12.27 -6.38 -31.11
N ASP A 140 -11.71 -5.46 -30.32
CA ASP A 140 -10.29 -5.07 -30.42
C ASP A 140 -9.34 -6.28 -30.28
N MET A 141 -9.64 -7.18 -29.35
CA MET A 141 -8.84 -8.39 -29.13
C MET A 141 -8.92 -9.36 -30.32
N MET A 142 -10.09 -9.49 -30.97
CA MET A 142 -10.26 -10.30 -32.18
C MET A 142 -9.46 -9.74 -33.34
N GLU A 143 -9.57 -8.43 -33.60
CA GLU A 143 -8.84 -7.75 -34.67
C GLU A 143 -7.32 -7.84 -34.51
N ARG A 144 -6.84 -7.82 -33.25
CA ARG A 144 -5.41 -7.95 -32.92
C ARG A 144 -4.90 -9.38 -32.88
N GLY A 145 -5.75 -10.38 -33.16
CA GLY A 145 -5.35 -11.79 -33.19
C GLY A 145 -5.02 -12.37 -31.80
N MET A 146 -5.61 -11.85 -30.72
CA MET A 146 -5.36 -12.30 -29.34
C MET A 146 -6.09 -13.62 -28.99
N GLY A 147 -5.99 -14.62 -29.87
CA GLY A 147 -6.76 -15.86 -29.80
C GLY A 147 -6.55 -16.68 -28.52
N ALA A 148 -5.35 -16.65 -27.92
CA ALA A 148 -5.08 -17.37 -26.68
C ALA A 148 -5.87 -16.81 -25.49
N ILE A 149 -5.97 -15.48 -25.35
CA ILE A 149 -6.73 -14.84 -24.27
C ILE A 149 -8.23 -15.04 -24.51
N LEU A 150 -8.68 -14.84 -25.75
CA LEU A 150 -10.07 -15.03 -26.14
C LEU A 150 -10.57 -16.46 -25.89
N ALA A 151 -9.71 -17.47 -26.05
CA ALA A 151 -10.05 -18.87 -25.79
C ALA A 151 -10.34 -19.14 -24.30
N VAL A 152 -9.62 -18.50 -23.38
CA VAL A 152 -9.85 -18.63 -21.93
C VAL A 152 -11.20 -18.05 -21.53
N THR A 153 -11.69 -17.03 -22.23
CA THR A 153 -12.94 -16.31 -21.91
C THR A 153 -14.19 -16.91 -22.57
N GLN A 154 -14.12 -18.10 -23.16
CA GLN A 154 -15.27 -18.73 -23.85
C GLN A 154 -16.22 -19.52 -22.92
N GLY A 155 -15.82 -19.71 -21.65
CA GLY A 155 -16.58 -20.40 -20.62
C GLY A 155 -17.54 -19.50 -19.86
#